data_AF-A0A7X3QFS1-F1
#
_entry.id   AF-A0A7X3QFS1-F1
#
_cell.length_a   1.000
_cell.length_b   1.000
_cell.length_c   1.000
_cell.angle_alpha   90.00
_cell.angle_beta   90.00
_cell.angle_gamma   90.00
#
_symmetry.space_group_name_H-M   'P 1'
#
loop_
_entity.id
_entity.type
_entity.pdbx_description
1 polymer ?
#
loop_
_entity_poly.entity_id
_entity_poly.type
_entity_poly.pdbx_seq_one_letter_code
_entity_poly.pdbx_strand_id
1 'polypeptide(L)'
;MVESSGPDSLPTPVFGPDSEEMLLCVRCDLRYVPSKSTSSLRLTYCSFLCELGDLGFSIAGLEHMEPKPKALEPPAVEPAVELEPQPTEPATVD
;
A
#
# COMPACT_ATOMS: atom_id res chain seq x y z
N MET A 1 6.34 -54.46 -36.45
CA MET A 1 7.31 -53.72 -35.61
C MET A 1 6.67 -52.39 -35.32
N VAL A 2 6.33 -52.13 -34.06
CA VAL A 2 5.63 -50.93 -33.61
C VAL A 2 6.69 -49.87 -33.31
N GLU A 3 6.63 -48.73 -33.98
CA GLU A 3 7.48 -47.58 -33.67
C GLU A 3 6.58 -46.57 -32.97
N SER A 4 6.76 -46.48 -31.65
CA SER A 4 5.95 -45.66 -30.77
C SER A 4 6.33 -44.18 -30.91
N SER A 5 5.43 -43.41 -31.51
CA SER A 5 5.47 -41.95 -31.51
C SER A 5 5.15 -41.44 -30.09
N GLY A 6 6.15 -40.97 -29.36
CA GLY A 6 5.96 -40.34 -28.06
C GLY A 6 5.36 -38.93 -28.20
N PRO A 7 4.33 -38.56 -27.40
CA PRO A 7 3.80 -37.20 -27.41
C PRO A 7 4.56 -36.31 -26.43
N ASP A 8 4.43 -35.00 -26.64
CA ASP A 8 4.59 -33.96 -25.63
C ASP A 8 6.02 -33.62 -25.16
N SER A 9 6.76 -32.92 -26.01
CA SER A 9 7.70 -31.91 -25.51
C SER A 9 7.07 -30.54 -25.72
N LEU A 10 6.24 -30.11 -24.77
CA LEU A 10 5.85 -28.71 -24.67
C LEU A 10 7.11 -27.88 -24.38
N PRO A 11 7.33 -26.77 -25.09
CA PRO A 11 8.46 -25.91 -24.81
C PRO A 11 8.33 -25.36 -23.38
N THR A 12 9.32 -25.64 -22.53
CA THR A 12 9.49 -24.93 -21.25
C THR A 12 9.56 -23.43 -21.54
N PRO A 13 8.72 -22.60 -20.90
CA PRO A 13 8.78 -21.16 -21.10
C PRO A 13 10.17 -20.67 -20.68
N VAL A 14 10.92 -20.16 -21.66
CA VAL A 14 12.20 -19.49 -21.44
C VAL A 14 11.86 -18.11 -20.89
N PHE A 15 11.88 -17.98 -19.57
CA PHE A 15 11.76 -16.67 -18.94
C PHE A 15 13.05 -15.89 -19.22
N GLY A 16 12.90 -14.67 -19.78
CA GLY A 16 14.04 -13.81 -20.11
C GLY A 16 14.86 -13.41 -18.86
N PRO A 17 16.04 -12.80 -19.06
CA PRO A 17 16.94 -12.41 -17.97
C PRO A 17 16.33 -11.40 -16.98
N ASP A 18 15.19 -10.78 -17.32
CA ASP A 18 14.43 -9.84 -16.49
C ASP A 18 13.19 -10.46 -15.82
N SER A 19 13.14 -11.78 -15.71
CA SER A 19 12.08 -12.45 -14.95
C SER A 19 12.35 -12.37 -13.46
N GLU A 20 11.82 -11.34 -12.80
CA GLU A 20 11.84 -11.28 -11.34
C GLU A 20 11.02 -12.44 -10.74
N GLU A 21 11.61 -13.11 -9.74
CA GLU A 21 10.95 -14.17 -9.01
C GLU A 21 9.72 -13.62 -8.26
N MET A 22 8.57 -14.27 -8.46
CA MET A 22 7.36 -13.95 -7.73
C MET A 22 7.35 -14.70 -6.39
N LEU A 23 7.19 -13.97 -5.30
CA LEU A 23 7.07 -14.52 -3.94
C LEU A 23 5.61 -14.57 -3.49
N LEU A 24 5.32 -15.35 -2.44
CA LEU A 24 4.00 -15.39 -1.80
C LEU A 24 3.97 -14.47 -0.58
N CYS A 25 2.91 -13.68 -0.45
CA CYS A 25 2.69 -12.82 0.72
C CYS A 25 2.25 -13.67 1.93
N VAL A 26 2.90 -13.51 3.08
CA VAL A 26 2.59 -14.27 4.31
C VAL A 26 1.15 -14.07 4.80
N ARG A 27 0.55 -12.92 4.53
CA ARG A 27 -0.79 -12.58 5.06
C ARG A 27 -1.95 -12.99 4.14
N CYS A 28 -1.79 -12.85 2.83
CA CYS A 28 -2.87 -13.05 1.87
C CYS A 28 -2.59 -14.13 0.81
N ASP A 29 -1.43 -14.76 0.87
CA ASP A 29 -0.99 -15.84 -0.04
C ASP A 29 -1.00 -15.48 -1.53
N LEU A 30 -1.09 -14.19 -1.88
CA LEU A 30 -1.01 -13.72 -3.25
C LEU A 30 0.45 -13.68 -3.72
N ARG A 31 0.66 -14.07 -4.98
CA ARG A 31 1.95 -13.91 -5.65
C ARG A 31 2.21 -12.45 -5.98
N TYR A 32 3.42 -11.97 -5.72
CA TYR A 32 3.81 -10.59 -6.00
C TYR A 32 5.28 -10.49 -6.38
N VAL A 33 5.64 -9.42 -7.08
CA VAL A 33 7.03 -9.11 -7.44
C VAL A 33 7.63 -8.21 -6.36
N PRO A 34 8.77 -8.57 -5.74
CA PRO A 34 9.36 -7.79 -4.65
C PRO A 34 9.67 -6.34 -5.01
N SER A 35 10.12 -6.05 -6.23
CA SER A 35 10.39 -4.67 -6.70
C SER A 35 9.14 -3.78 -6.74
N LYS A 36 7.96 -4.38 -6.85
CA LYS A 36 6.66 -3.69 -6.90
C LYS A 36 5.97 -3.59 -5.54
N SER A 37 6.51 -4.24 -4.51
CA SER A 37 5.93 -4.19 -3.17
C SER A 37 6.07 -2.80 -2.55
N THR A 38 4.98 -2.30 -1.97
CA THR A 38 4.96 -1.05 -1.20
C THR A 38 5.28 -1.26 0.29
N SER A 39 5.48 -2.50 0.72
CA SER A 39 5.90 -2.83 2.08
C SER A 39 7.36 -2.41 2.32
N SER A 40 7.70 -2.12 3.58
CA SER A 40 9.11 -2.02 4.01
C SER A 40 9.79 -3.39 3.99
N LEU A 41 9.02 -4.44 4.29
CA LEU A 41 9.44 -5.84 4.27
C LEU A 41 9.03 -6.50 2.94
N ARG A 42 9.63 -6.03 1.84
CA ARG A 42 9.29 -6.43 0.46
C ARG A 42 9.47 -7.91 0.15
N LEU A 43 10.21 -8.67 0.96
CA LEU A 43 10.38 -10.12 0.80
C LEU A 43 9.36 -10.93 1.61
N THR A 44 8.47 -10.26 2.34
CA THR A 44 7.48 -10.88 3.23
C THR A 44 6.04 -10.52 2.85
N TYR A 45 5.80 -9.25 2.49
CA TYR A 45 4.47 -8.75 2.19
C TYR A 45 4.38 -8.13 0.79
N CYS A 46 3.21 -8.31 0.17
CA CYS A 46 2.90 -7.71 -1.12
C CYS A 46 2.60 -6.20 -1.04
N SER A 47 2.22 -5.69 0.13
CA SER A 47 1.88 -4.28 0.34
C SER A 47 2.02 -3.84 1.80
N PHE A 48 2.10 -2.52 2.01
CA PHE A 48 2.10 -1.91 3.34
C PHE A 48 0.88 -2.27 4.19
N LEU A 49 -0.30 -2.47 3.58
CA LEU A 49 -1.51 -2.88 4.31
C LEU A 49 -1.38 -4.30 4.88
N CYS A 50 -0.73 -5.20 4.14
CA CYS A 50 -0.48 -6.55 4.63
C CYS A 50 0.53 -6.53 5.78
N GLU A 51 1.56 -5.70 5.69
CA GLU A 51 2.52 -5.50 6.77
C GLU A 51 1.85 -4.95 8.04
N LEU A 52 1.12 -3.83 7.94
CA LEU A 52 0.41 -3.24 9.09
C LEU A 52 -0.56 -4.20 9.75
N GLY A 53 -1.30 -4.93 8.92
CA GLY A 53 -2.26 -5.89 9.43
C GLY A 53 -1.58 -6.99 10.25
N ASP A 54 -0.38 -7.43 9.87
CA ASP A 54 0.35 -8.50 10.57
C ASP A 54 0.96 -8.00 11.88
N LEU A 55 1.33 -6.71 11.91
CA LEU A 55 1.76 -6.00 13.12
C LEU A 55 0.62 -5.71 14.11
N GLY A 56 -0.61 -6.11 13.81
CA GLY A 56 -1.75 -5.95 14.72
C GLY A 56 -2.47 -4.61 14.62
N PHE A 57 -2.15 -3.75 13.64
CA PHE A 57 -2.94 -2.55 13.35
C PHE A 57 -4.26 -2.95 12.69
N SER A 58 -5.26 -3.24 13.52
CA SER A 58 -6.61 -3.62 13.12
C SER A 58 -7.62 -2.88 13.98
N ILE A 59 -8.87 -2.80 13.54
CA ILE A 59 -9.95 -2.18 14.33
C ILE A 59 -10.09 -2.87 15.69
N ALA A 60 -10.03 -4.20 15.73
CA ALA A 60 -10.03 -4.97 16.98
C ALA A 60 -8.85 -4.60 17.90
N GLY A 61 -7.67 -4.30 17.32
CA GLY A 61 -6.53 -3.79 18.08
C GLY A 61 -6.77 -2.39 18.67
N LEU A 62 -7.60 -1.56 18.02
CA LEU A 62 -7.96 -0.21 18.48
C LEU A 62 -9.05 -0.22 19.56
N GLU A 63 -9.88 -1.26 19.65
CA GLU A 63 -10.99 -1.35 20.63
C GLU A 63 -10.52 -1.26 22.08
N HIS A 64 -9.27 -1.66 22.36
CA HIS A 64 -8.67 -1.65 23.68
C HIS A 64 -7.63 -0.54 23.87
N MET A 65 -7.39 0.29 22.86
CA MET A 65 -6.46 1.40 22.97
C MET A 65 -7.16 2.61 23.60
N GLU A 66 -6.72 2.98 24.80
CA GLU A 66 -7.20 4.20 25.43
C GLU A 66 -6.57 5.42 24.74
N PRO A 67 -7.38 6.40 24.29
CA PRO A 67 -6.84 7.64 23.76
C PRO A 67 -6.05 8.36 24.84
N LYS A 68 -4.77 8.60 24.59
CA LYS A 68 -3.97 9.46 25.48
C LYS A 68 -4.58 10.86 25.44
N PRO A 69 -4.89 11.49 26.59
CA PRO A 69 -5.37 12.86 26.60
C PRO A 69 -4.35 13.72 25.86
N LYS A 70 -4.80 14.37 24.80
CA LYS A 70 -4.00 15.34 24.05
C LYS A 70 -3.63 16.42 25.05
N ALA A 71 -2.35 16.48 25.43
CA ALA A 71 -1.87 17.58 26.24
C ALA A 71 -2.26 18.84 25.47
N LEU A 72 -3.07 19.69 26.11
CA LEU A 72 -3.31 21.04 25.63
C LEU A 72 -1.96 21.74 25.74
N GLU A 73 -1.10 21.56 24.74
CA GLU A 73 -0.11 22.58 24.47
C GLU A 73 -0.92 23.86 24.26
N PRO A 74 -0.65 24.93 25.03
CA PRO A 74 -1.29 26.21 24.78
C PRO A 74 -1.06 26.54 23.30
N PRO A 75 -2.06 27.07 22.59
CA PRO A 75 -1.91 27.38 21.18
C PRO A 75 -0.63 28.17 21.02
N ALA A 76 0.32 27.61 20.26
CA ALA A 76 1.45 28.38 19.78
C ALA A 76 0.82 29.61 19.14
N VAL A 77 1.17 30.78 19.64
CA VAL A 77 0.68 32.05 19.14
C VAL A 77 1.17 32.13 17.69
N GLU A 78 0.36 31.67 16.75
CA GLU A 78 0.62 31.90 15.33
C GLU A 78 0.48 33.41 15.13
N PRO A 79 1.48 34.10 14.55
CA PRO A 79 1.31 35.50 14.23
C PRO A 79 0.15 35.58 13.24
N ALA A 80 -0.84 36.41 13.56
CA ALA A 80 -1.99 36.67 12.72
C ALA A 80 -1.53 36.89 11.27
N VAL A 81 -1.85 35.95 10.39
CA VAL A 81 -1.86 36.22 8.96
C VAL A 81 -3.11 37.07 8.75
N GLU A 82 -2.90 38.38 8.70
CA GLU A 82 -3.91 39.38 8.34
C GLU A 82 -4.40 39.04 6.92
N LEU A 83 -5.52 38.32 6.85
CA LEU A 83 -6.19 38.00 5.60
C LEU A 83 -6.88 39.29 5.14
N GLU A 84 -6.24 40.03 4.22
CA GLU A 84 -6.89 41.15 3.53
C GLU A 84 -8.25 40.69 2.97
N PRO A 85 -9.34 41.44 3.19
CA PRO A 85 -10.64 41.08 2.67
C PRO A 85 -10.64 41.21 1.14
N GLN A 86 -10.82 40.08 0.45
CA GLN A 86 -11.08 40.02 -0.98
C GLN A 86 -12.32 40.85 -1.34
N PRO A 87 -12.27 41.75 -2.34
CA PRO A 87 -13.43 42.50 -2.78
C PRO A 87 -14.42 41.54 -3.45
N THR A 88 -15.63 41.42 -2.88
CA THR A 88 -16.76 40.76 -3.52
C THR A 88 -17.18 41.56 -4.75
N GLU A 89 -17.04 40.97 -5.94
CA GLU A 89 -17.59 41.53 -7.18
C GLU A 89 -19.12 41.71 -7.06
N PRO A 90 -19.69 42.88 -7.45
CA PRO A 90 -21.13 43.05 -7.42
C PRO A 90 -21.77 42.27 -8.56
N ALA A 91 -22.71 41.39 -8.21
CA ALA A 91 -23.59 40.73 -9.16
C ALA A 91 -24.42 41.77 -9.93
N THR A 92 -24.13 41.94 -11.22
CA THR A 92 -25.06 42.57 -12.17
C THR A 92 -26.22 41.61 -12.41
N VAL A 93 -27.39 41.97 -11.89
CA VAL A 93 -28.68 41.43 -12.35
C VAL A 93 -29.14 42.30 -13.53
N ASP A 94 -29.31 41.67 -14.69
CA ASP A 94 -30.08 42.19 -15.83
C ASP A 94 -31.56 41.82 -15.65
#